data_AF-A0A7C4ZR32-F1
#
_entry.id   AF-A0A7C4ZR32-F1
#
_cell.length_a   1.000
_cell.length_b   1.000
_cell.length_c   1.000
_cell.angle_alpha   90.00
_cell.angle_beta   90.00
_cell.angle_gamma   90.00
#
_symmetry.space_group_name_H-M   'P 1'
#
loop_
_entity.id
_entity.type
_entity.pdbx_description
1 polymer ?
#
loop_
_entity_poly.entity_id
_entity_poly.type
_entity_poly.pdbx_seq_one_letter_code
_entity_poly.pdbx_strand_id
1 'polypeptide(L)'
;MLKVLMGLCWTLTYLVIIRRGFADQTVGMPLVSLATNISWEFIFAFVYPHGKTQRIVNATWFCLDLVILWQLFQFGNTAGLPDALFYLFVILALVTAYALTLLITRHFQDWRGQYTAFGGNLLMSVLFITMLLDRGNLAGQSIYIALFKLLGTAISALAFYRYYPVPRIIHWLSLAIFIFDVIYLVMVYQQSIQLGLSVWGRF
;
A
#
# COMPACT_ATOMS: atom_id res chain seq x y z
N MET A 1 -8.31 -7.35 -19.18
CA MET A 1 -8.78 -8.22 -18.07
C MET A 1 -7.86 -8.12 -16.85
N LEU A 2 -6.58 -8.53 -16.94
CA LEU A 2 -5.67 -8.54 -15.78
C LEU A 2 -5.52 -7.19 -15.05
N LYS A 3 -5.37 -6.08 -15.79
CA LYS A 3 -5.26 -4.72 -15.20
C LYS A 3 -6.50 -4.31 -14.41
N VAL A 4 -7.69 -4.74 -14.85
CA VAL A 4 -8.95 -4.44 -14.17
C VAL A 4 -9.07 -5.28 -12.89
N LEU A 5 -8.75 -6.57 -12.96
CA LEU A 5 -8.78 -7.45 -11.80
C LEU A 5 -7.77 -7.01 -10.73
N MET A 6 -6.55 -6.64 -11.15
CA MET A 6 -5.56 -5.99 -10.29
C MET A 6 -6.12 -4.73 -9.64
N GLY A 7 -6.74 -3.86 -10.45
CA GLY A 7 -7.47 -2.67 -10.03
C GLY A 7 -8.44 -2.95 -8.88
N LEU A 8 -9.30 -3.95 -9.08
CA LEU A 8 -10.34 -4.36 -8.15
C LEU A 8 -9.75 -4.92 -6.84
N CYS A 9 -8.75 -5.80 -6.91
CA CYS A 9 -8.12 -6.37 -5.71
C CYS A 9 -7.53 -5.27 -4.81
N TRP A 10 -6.75 -4.34 -5.36
CA TRP A 10 -6.18 -3.25 -4.57
C TRP A 10 -7.22 -2.26 -4.07
N THR A 11 -8.26 -1.97 -4.85
CA THR A 11 -9.41 -1.19 -4.38
C THR A 11 -10.05 -1.85 -3.17
N LEU A 12 -10.27 -3.17 -3.20
CA LEU A 12 -10.79 -3.91 -2.05
C LEU A 12 -9.83 -3.84 -0.86
N THR A 13 -8.51 -3.97 -1.08
CA THR A 13 -7.50 -3.78 -0.02
C THR A 13 -7.66 -2.42 0.66
N TYR A 14 -7.76 -1.33 -0.10
CA TYR A 14 -7.93 0.02 0.45
C TYR A 14 -9.27 0.17 1.18
N LEU A 15 -10.37 -0.34 0.64
CA LEU A 15 -11.68 -0.29 1.30
C LEU A 15 -11.68 -1.03 2.64
N VAL A 16 -11.03 -2.19 2.72
CA VAL A 16 -10.91 -2.94 3.97
C VAL A 16 -9.96 -2.22 4.94
N ILE A 17 -8.83 -1.65 4.49
CA ILE A 17 -7.95 -0.81 5.32
C ILE A 17 -8.73 0.36 5.93
N ILE A 18 -9.49 1.09 5.11
CA ILE A 18 -10.30 2.23 5.56
C ILE A 18 -11.33 1.75 6.59
N ARG A 19 -12.08 0.69 6.29
CA ARG A 19 -13.11 0.17 7.19
C ARG A 19 -12.52 -0.27 8.53
N ARG A 20 -11.39 -0.99 8.52
CA ARG A 20 -10.68 -1.41 9.74
C ARG A 20 -10.12 -0.22 10.51
N GLY A 21 -9.60 0.79 9.81
CA GLY A 21 -9.09 2.00 10.45
C GLY A 21 -10.17 2.76 11.23
N PHE A 22 -11.39 2.85 10.68
CA PHE A 22 -12.53 3.43 11.39
C PHE A 22 -13.02 2.54 12.54
N ALA A 23 -13.18 1.23 12.28
CA ALA A 23 -13.72 0.30 13.27
C ALA A 23 -12.82 0.14 14.50
N ASP A 24 -11.50 0.12 14.28
CA ASP A 24 -10.50 -0.06 15.34
C ASP A 24 -9.90 1.28 15.81
N GLN A 25 -10.38 2.43 15.29
CA GLN A 25 -9.88 3.78 15.58
C GLN A 25 -8.35 3.90 15.52
N THR A 26 -7.77 3.33 14.46
CA THR A 26 -6.32 3.31 14.27
C THR A 26 -5.99 3.44 12.79
N VAL A 27 -4.71 3.64 12.49
CA VAL A 27 -4.23 3.63 11.12
C VAL A 27 -4.06 2.19 10.65
N GLY A 28 -4.63 1.85 9.48
CA GLY A 28 -4.52 0.51 8.88
C GLY A 28 -3.35 0.36 7.90
N MET A 29 -2.67 1.44 7.55
CA MET A 29 -1.49 1.46 6.66
C MET A 29 -0.35 2.29 7.27
N PRO A 30 0.92 1.82 7.24
CA PRO A 30 2.06 2.61 7.68
C PRO A 30 2.22 3.93 6.89
N LEU A 31 2.64 5.02 7.56
CA LEU A 31 2.80 6.35 6.95
C LEU A 31 3.68 6.32 5.69
N VAL A 32 4.83 5.65 5.73
CA VAL A 32 5.76 5.65 4.59
C VAL A 32 5.16 4.92 3.38
N SER A 33 4.41 3.85 3.62
CA SER A 33 3.67 3.14 2.57
C SER A 33 2.60 4.04 1.94
N LEU A 34 1.80 4.70 2.78
CA LEU A 34 0.77 5.63 2.34
C LEU A 34 1.35 6.80 1.54
N ALA A 35 2.45 7.39 2.02
CA ALA A 35 3.11 8.49 1.34
C ALA A 35 3.64 8.08 -0.04
N THR A 36 4.18 6.86 -0.15
CA THR A 36 4.66 6.30 -1.43
C THR A 36 3.51 6.04 -2.40
N ASN A 37 2.39 5.50 -1.91
CA ASN A 37 1.21 5.26 -2.74
C ASN A 37 0.60 6.56 -3.26
N ILE A 38 0.29 7.52 -2.38
CA ILE A 38 -0.23 8.84 -2.74
C ILE A 38 0.64 9.48 -3.82
N SER A 39 1.95 9.43 -3.63
CA SER A 39 2.92 9.99 -4.56
C SER A 39 2.84 9.32 -5.92
N TRP A 40 2.86 7.99 -5.96
CA TRP A 40 2.80 7.21 -7.19
C TRP A 40 1.48 7.45 -7.93
N GLU A 41 0.36 7.34 -7.23
CA GLU A 41 -0.97 7.46 -7.80
C GLU A 41 -1.22 8.87 -8.32
N PHE A 42 -0.79 9.91 -7.59
CA PHE A 42 -0.88 11.28 -8.06
C PHE A 42 -0.03 11.51 -9.32
N ILE A 43 1.23 11.09 -9.31
CA ILE A 43 2.13 11.27 -10.46
C ILE A 43 1.54 10.59 -11.69
N PHE A 44 1.12 9.33 -11.58
CA PHE A 44 0.64 8.55 -12.73
C PHE A 44 -0.85 8.74 -13.05
N ALA A 45 -1.57 9.56 -12.30
CA ALA A 45 -2.92 10.03 -12.64
C ALA A 45 -2.94 11.45 -13.24
N PHE A 46 -2.03 12.34 -12.80
CA PHE A 46 -2.12 13.78 -13.09
C PHE A 46 -0.86 14.39 -13.73
N VAL A 47 0.35 13.94 -13.37
CA VAL A 47 1.63 14.53 -13.85
C VAL A 47 2.11 13.84 -15.12
N TYR A 48 2.24 12.51 -15.06
CA TYR A 48 2.60 11.62 -16.16
C TYR A 48 1.50 10.57 -16.32
N PRO A 49 0.30 10.97 -16.78
CA PRO A 49 -0.88 10.13 -16.75
C PRO A 49 -0.68 8.85 -17.57
N HIS A 50 -0.99 7.71 -16.96
CA HIS A 50 -1.11 6.44 -17.67
C HIS A 50 -2.26 6.46 -18.69
N GLY A 51 -2.37 5.39 -19.50
CA GLY A 51 -3.49 5.22 -20.43
C GLY A 51 -4.86 5.28 -19.73
N LYS A 52 -5.91 5.66 -20.49
CA LYS A 52 -7.26 6.02 -19.97
C LYS A 52 -7.76 5.15 -18.81
N THR A 53 -7.78 3.83 -18.99
CA THR A 53 -8.27 2.88 -17.96
C THR A 53 -7.43 2.92 -16.69
N GLN A 54 -6.10 2.88 -16.80
CA GLN A 54 -5.22 2.89 -15.62
C GLN A 54 -5.23 4.24 -14.92
N ARG A 55 -5.38 5.35 -15.67
CA ARG A 55 -5.53 6.68 -15.10
C ARG A 55 -6.74 6.79 -14.18
N ILE A 56 -7.89 6.24 -14.60
CA ILE A 56 -9.11 6.20 -13.78
C ILE A 56 -8.86 5.39 -12.51
N VAL A 57 -8.24 4.21 -12.63
CA VAL A 57 -7.89 3.37 -11.47
C VAL A 57 -6.98 4.12 -10.50
N ASN A 58 -5.91 4.75 -11.00
CA ASN A 58 -4.97 5.52 -10.19
C ASN A 58 -5.65 6.71 -9.50
N ALA A 59 -6.55 7.42 -10.18
CA ALA A 59 -7.31 8.51 -9.57
C ALA A 59 -8.26 8.01 -8.47
N THR A 60 -8.91 6.86 -8.68
CA THR A 60 -9.76 6.21 -7.66
C THR A 60 -8.94 5.83 -6.44
N TRP A 61 -7.80 5.17 -6.64
CA TRP A 61 -6.89 4.81 -5.56
C TRP A 61 -6.38 6.04 -4.81
N PHE A 62 -6.01 7.11 -5.52
CA PHE A 62 -5.55 8.35 -4.90
C PHE A 62 -6.62 8.94 -3.98
N CYS A 63 -7.88 8.95 -4.41
CA CYS A 63 -8.99 9.40 -3.58
C CYS A 63 -9.19 8.54 -2.31
N LEU A 64 -9.00 7.22 -2.41
CA LEU A 64 -9.07 6.32 -1.26
C LEU A 64 -7.91 6.57 -0.29
N ASP A 65 -6.71 6.79 -0.81
CA ASP A 65 -5.54 7.13 -0.01
C ASP A 65 -5.74 8.46 0.75
N LEU A 66 -6.44 9.44 0.18
CA LEU A 66 -6.79 10.67 0.92
C LEU A 66 -7.66 10.38 2.16
N VAL A 67 -8.53 9.36 2.10
CA VAL A 67 -9.30 8.91 3.26
C VAL A 67 -8.38 8.26 4.30
N ILE A 68 -7.43 7.43 3.87
CA ILE A 68 -6.44 6.80 4.77
C ILE A 68 -5.51 7.86 5.39
N LEU A 69 -5.14 8.89 4.62
CA LEU A 69 -4.35 10.03 5.12
C LEU A 69 -5.12 10.83 6.16
N TRP A 70 -6.42 11.03 5.95
CA TRP A 70 -7.27 11.61 6.97
C TRP A 70 -7.28 10.73 8.24
N GLN A 71 -7.39 9.40 8.13
CA GLN A 71 -7.31 8.49 9.29
C GLN A 71 -5.95 8.58 9.98
N LEU A 72 -4.86 8.76 9.24
CA LEU A 72 -3.53 8.98 9.80
C LEU A 72 -3.49 10.27 10.64
N PHE A 73 -4.10 11.37 10.18
CA PHE A 73 -4.16 12.60 10.96
C PHE A 73 -5.03 12.48 12.22
N GLN A 74 -6.09 11.67 12.19
CA GLN A 74 -6.97 11.47 13.34
C GLN A 74 -6.42 10.49 14.37
N PHE A 75 -5.79 9.39 13.92
CA PHE A 75 -5.46 8.24 14.77
C PHE A 75 -3.97 7.92 14.85
N GLY A 76 -3.13 8.63 14.08
CA GLY A 76 -1.72 8.25 13.85
C GLY A 76 -0.71 8.81 14.84
N ASN A 77 -1.04 9.83 15.63
CA ASN A 77 -0.13 10.43 16.61
C ASN A 77 -0.06 9.60 17.91
N THR A 78 0.22 8.31 17.80
CA THR A 78 0.23 7.39 18.95
C THR A 78 1.44 7.58 19.87
N ALA A 79 2.49 8.23 19.38
CA ALA A 79 3.67 8.57 20.17
C ALA A 79 3.48 9.81 21.07
N GLY A 80 2.33 10.50 20.97
CA GLY A 80 2.05 11.68 21.80
C GLY A 80 2.95 12.88 21.47
N LEU A 81 3.39 13.01 20.22
CA LEU A 81 4.16 14.17 19.79
C LEU A 81 3.29 15.43 19.82
N PRO A 82 3.87 16.64 19.94
CA PRO A 82 3.12 17.86 19.66
C PRO A 82 2.54 17.81 18.23
N ASP A 83 1.26 18.16 18.06
CA ASP A 83 0.55 17.99 16.78
C ASP A 83 1.26 18.66 15.61
N ALA A 84 1.82 19.86 15.83
CA ALA A 84 2.60 20.57 14.80
C ALA A 84 3.81 19.76 14.32
N LEU A 85 4.51 19.05 15.21
CA LEU A 85 5.65 18.22 14.85
C LEU A 85 5.20 16.95 14.13
N PHE A 86 4.11 16.32 14.57
CA PHE A 86 3.53 15.17 13.88
C PHE A 86 3.09 15.54 12.45
N TYR A 87 2.37 16.65 12.28
CA TYR A 87 1.95 17.11 10.95
C TYR A 87 3.14 17.49 10.07
N LEU A 88 4.15 18.15 10.63
CA LEU A 88 5.38 18.44 9.90
C LEU A 88 6.06 17.15 9.43
N PHE A 89 6.14 16.13 10.27
CA PHE A 89 6.71 14.84 9.91
C PHE A 89 5.91 14.14 8.78
N VAL A 90 4.58 14.12 8.87
CA VAL A 90 3.71 13.57 7.81
C VAL A 90 3.90 14.32 6.49
N ILE A 91 3.92 15.66 6.52
CA ILE A 91 4.13 16.48 5.33
C ILE A 91 5.51 16.24 4.72
N LEU A 92 6.56 16.17 5.54
CA LEU A 92 7.92 15.87 5.07
C LEU A 92 7.99 14.48 4.44
N ALA A 93 7.33 13.48 5.01
CA ALA A 93 7.25 12.14 4.42
C ALA A 93 6.55 12.17 3.05
N LEU A 94 5.42 12.87 2.92
CA LEU A 94 4.69 13.04 1.65
C LEU A 94 5.55 13.74 0.58
N VAL A 95 6.17 14.88 0.92
CA VAL A 95 7.01 15.64 -0.01
C VAL A 95 8.22 14.81 -0.44
N THR A 96 8.85 14.10 0.48
CA THR A 96 10.02 13.25 0.19
C THR A 96 9.63 12.08 -0.70
N ALA A 97 8.54 11.38 -0.40
CA ALA A 97 8.05 10.28 -1.23
C ALA A 97 7.67 10.76 -2.65
N TYR A 98 7.07 11.94 -2.77
CA TYR A 98 6.71 12.53 -4.05
C TYR A 98 7.95 12.89 -4.86
N ALA A 99 8.89 13.62 -4.25
CA ALA A 99 10.14 14.00 -4.90
C ALA A 99 10.93 12.77 -5.34
N LEU A 100 11.09 11.76 -4.48
CA LEU A 100 11.81 10.54 -4.80
C LEU A 100 11.15 9.78 -5.96
N THR A 101 9.83 9.59 -5.90
CA THR A 101 9.08 8.93 -6.98
C THR A 101 9.28 9.68 -8.31
N LEU A 102 9.13 10.99 -8.31
CA LEU A 102 9.29 11.83 -9.50
C LEU A 102 10.71 11.79 -10.06
N LEU A 103 11.73 11.88 -9.21
CA LEU A 103 13.14 11.87 -9.59
C LEU A 103 13.55 10.50 -10.15
N ILE A 104 13.12 9.40 -9.53
CA ILE A 104 13.35 8.04 -10.05
C ILE A 104 12.70 7.88 -11.42
N THR A 105 11.43 8.27 -11.55
CA THR A 105 10.71 8.22 -12.84
C THR A 105 11.47 8.96 -13.95
N ARG A 106 11.97 10.17 -13.66
CA ARG A 106 12.73 10.96 -14.65
C ARG A 106 14.12 10.41 -14.91
N HIS A 107 14.86 10.03 -13.87
CA HIS A 107 16.24 9.56 -14.00
C HIS A 107 16.31 8.25 -14.80
N PHE A 108 15.44 7.29 -14.49
CA PHE A 108 15.40 6.00 -15.18
C PHE A 108 14.48 5.99 -16.41
N GLN A 109 13.86 7.12 -16.75
CA GLN A 109 12.87 7.23 -17.83
C GLN A 109 11.74 6.19 -17.68
N ASP A 110 11.36 5.89 -16.43
CA ASP A 110 10.36 4.89 -16.07
C ASP A 110 8.95 5.48 -16.13
N TRP A 111 8.52 5.85 -17.33
CA TRP A 111 7.22 6.46 -17.59
C TRP A 111 6.01 5.56 -17.28
N ARG A 112 6.26 4.29 -16.92
CA ARG A 112 5.25 3.33 -16.46
C ARG A 112 5.24 3.16 -14.94
N GLY A 113 6.19 3.77 -14.25
CA GLY A 113 6.32 3.70 -12.80
C GLY A 113 6.59 2.31 -12.25
N GLN A 114 7.21 1.41 -13.02
CA GLN A 114 7.52 0.04 -12.61
C GLN A 114 8.45 0.00 -11.38
N TYR A 115 9.55 0.74 -11.41
CA TYR A 115 10.53 0.71 -10.33
C TYR A 115 9.93 1.23 -9.03
N THR A 116 9.21 2.35 -9.10
CA THR A 116 8.58 2.98 -7.94
C THR A 116 7.36 2.21 -7.45
N ALA A 117 6.59 1.56 -8.34
CA ALA A 117 5.46 0.71 -7.94
C ALA A 117 5.93 -0.53 -7.17
N PHE A 118 6.86 -1.30 -7.75
CA PHE A 118 7.34 -2.53 -7.10
C PHE A 118 8.24 -2.22 -5.89
N GLY A 119 9.07 -1.17 -5.97
CA GLY A 119 9.88 -0.73 -4.84
C GLY A 119 9.02 -0.27 -3.66
N GLY A 120 8.01 0.57 -3.92
CA GLY A 120 7.06 1.03 -2.91
C GLY A 120 6.21 -0.11 -2.32
N ASN A 121 5.80 -1.08 -3.14
CA ASN A 121 5.04 -2.23 -2.66
C ASN A 121 5.89 -3.18 -1.80
N LEU A 122 7.17 -3.39 -2.12
CA LEU A 122 8.07 -4.15 -1.24
C LEU A 122 8.25 -3.47 0.11
N LEU A 123 8.47 -2.16 0.09
CA LEU A 123 8.54 -1.34 1.30
C LEU A 123 7.26 -1.50 2.13
N MET A 124 6.09 -1.43 1.48
CA MET A 124 4.81 -1.68 2.13
C MET A 124 4.71 -3.08 2.73
N SER A 125 5.04 -4.13 2.00
CA SER A 125 4.98 -5.51 2.50
C SER A 125 5.79 -5.71 3.79
N VAL A 126 7.00 -5.14 3.84
CA VAL A 126 7.84 -5.19 5.04
C VAL A 126 7.21 -4.37 6.18
N LEU A 127 6.75 -3.15 5.90
CA LEU A 127 6.20 -2.25 6.93
C LEU A 127 4.89 -2.76 7.54
N PHE A 128 4.07 -3.50 6.79
CA PHE A 128 2.88 -4.16 7.34
C PHE A 128 3.25 -5.24 8.36
N ILE A 129 4.34 -5.97 8.14
CA ILE A 129 4.85 -6.97 9.10
C ILE A 129 5.38 -6.27 10.35
N THR A 130 6.21 -5.23 10.20
CA THR A 130 6.78 -4.53 11.36
C THR A 130 5.67 -3.90 12.20
N MET A 131 4.69 -3.26 11.55
CA MET A 131 3.50 -2.71 12.22
C MET A 131 2.72 -3.75 13.02
N LEU A 132 2.60 -4.99 12.50
CA LEU A 132 1.94 -6.09 13.19
C LEU A 132 2.72 -6.56 14.42
N LEU A 133 4.05 -6.67 14.27
CA LEU A 133 4.96 -7.04 15.36
C LEU A 133 4.97 -6.00 16.48
N ASP A 134 5.07 -4.72 16.12
CA ASP A 134 5.16 -3.61 17.07
C ASP A 134 3.86 -3.46 17.89
N ARG A 135 2.70 -3.75 17.30
CA ARG A 135 1.40 -3.64 17.99
C ARG A 135 1.09 -4.82 18.88
N GLY A 136 1.57 -6.01 18.55
CA GLY A 136 1.19 -7.25 19.24
C GLY A 136 -0.31 -7.59 19.15
N ASN A 137 -1.08 -6.91 18.30
CA ASN A 137 -2.51 -7.15 18.08
C ASN A 137 -2.92 -6.85 16.62
N LEU A 138 -4.20 -7.11 16.28
CA LEU A 138 -4.76 -6.95 14.93
C LEU A 138 -5.53 -5.65 14.69
N ALA A 139 -5.32 -4.61 15.50
CA ALA A 139 -5.97 -3.32 15.28
C ALA A 139 -5.58 -2.73 13.92
N GLY A 140 -6.56 -2.33 13.12
CA GLY A 140 -6.38 -1.82 11.76
C GLY A 140 -6.02 -2.88 10.72
N GLN A 141 -5.94 -4.15 11.11
CA GLN A 141 -5.49 -5.27 10.28
C GLN A 141 -6.60 -6.33 10.12
N SER A 142 -6.59 -7.05 9.01
CA SER A 142 -7.47 -8.20 8.79
C SER A 142 -6.93 -9.16 7.74
N ILE A 143 -7.42 -10.41 7.77
CA ILE A 143 -7.04 -11.42 6.77
C ILE A 143 -7.43 -11.00 5.35
N TYR A 144 -8.50 -10.20 5.20
CA TYR A 144 -8.96 -9.70 3.92
C TYR A 144 -7.97 -8.69 3.32
N ILE A 145 -7.35 -7.82 4.14
CA ILE A 145 -6.27 -6.94 3.70
C ILE A 145 -5.12 -7.79 3.15
N ALA A 146 -4.67 -8.78 3.92
CA ALA A 146 -3.57 -9.66 3.51
C ALA A 146 -3.86 -10.42 2.21
N LEU A 147 -5.06 -11.01 2.09
CA LEU A 147 -5.47 -11.76 0.90
C LEU A 147 -5.59 -10.87 -0.33
N PHE A 148 -6.31 -9.75 -0.26
CA PHE A 148 -6.50 -8.88 -1.41
C PHE A 148 -5.20 -8.18 -1.82
N LYS A 149 -4.33 -7.84 -0.87
CA LYS A 149 -2.98 -7.33 -1.15
C LYS A 149 -2.15 -8.37 -1.90
N LEU A 150 -2.06 -9.60 -1.38
CA LEU A 150 -1.30 -10.70 -1.99
C LEU A 150 -1.80 -10.97 -3.43
N LEU A 151 -3.12 -11.11 -3.59
CA LEU A 151 -3.73 -11.33 -4.91
C LEU A 151 -3.51 -10.14 -5.85
N GLY A 152 -3.72 -8.92 -5.36
CA GLY A 152 -3.49 -7.69 -6.10
C GLY A 152 -2.07 -7.59 -6.62
N THR A 153 -1.08 -7.87 -5.77
CA THR A 153 0.34 -7.89 -6.18
C THR A 153 0.64 -9.02 -7.17
N ALA A 154 0.16 -10.24 -6.93
CA ALA A 154 0.41 -11.37 -7.82
C ALA A 154 -0.15 -11.10 -9.23
N ILE A 155 -1.36 -10.53 -9.32
CA ILE A 155 -1.96 -10.14 -10.60
C ILE A 155 -1.20 -8.95 -11.22
N SER A 156 -0.71 -8.01 -10.40
CA SER A 156 0.14 -6.91 -10.87
C SER A 156 1.40 -7.44 -11.56
N ALA A 157 2.13 -8.33 -10.89
CA ALA A 157 3.33 -8.96 -11.43
C ALA A 157 3.03 -9.70 -12.75
N LEU A 158 1.98 -10.52 -12.77
CA LEU A 158 1.55 -11.23 -13.97
C LEU A 158 1.18 -10.28 -15.12
N ALA A 159 0.48 -9.19 -14.82
CA ALA A 159 0.14 -8.17 -15.82
C ALA A 159 1.41 -7.52 -16.40
N PHE A 160 2.39 -7.17 -15.56
CA PHE A 160 3.66 -6.62 -16.03
C PHE A 160 4.43 -7.61 -16.91
N TYR A 161 4.58 -8.87 -16.48
CA TYR A 161 5.22 -9.92 -17.29
C TYR A 161 4.53 -10.17 -18.63
N ARG A 162 3.21 -10.02 -18.69
CA ARG A 162 2.44 -10.28 -19.92
C ARG A 162 2.48 -9.13 -20.92
N TYR A 163 2.55 -7.88 -20.44
CA TYR A 163 2.36 -6.70 -21.28
C TYR A 163 3.63 -5.89 -21.55
N TYR A 164 4.71 -6.11 -20.79
CA TYR A 164 5.92 -5.30 -20.87
C TYR A 164 7.19 -6.15 -20.75
N PRO A 165 8.32 -5.68 -21.33
CA PRO A 165 9.62 -6.25 -21.01
C PRO A 165 9.95 -5.93 -19.56
N VAL A 166 10.17 -6.96 -18.74
CA VAL A 166 10.38 -6.83 -17.29
C VAL A 166 11.86 -6.97 -16.94
N PRO A 167 12.52 -5.90 -16.45
CA PRO A 167 13.93 -5.95 -16.05
C PRO A 167 14.16 -6.89 -14.86
N ARG A 168 15.35 -7.50 -14.76
CA ARG A 168 15.71 -8.48 -13.69
C ARG A 168 15.38 -8.02 -12.26
N ILE A 169 15.56 -6.73 -11.97
CA ILE A 169 15.22 -6.16 -10.66
C ILE A 169 13.73 -6.30 -10.32
N ILE A 170 12.83 -6.16 -11.29
CA ILE A 170 11.39 -6.33 -11.05
C ILE A 170 11.05 -7.81 -10.79
N HIS A 171 11.81 -8.76 -11.36
CA HIS A 171 11.67 -10.19 -11.00
C HIS A 171 12.02 -10.43 -9.54
N TRP A 172 13.16 -9.91 -9.09
CA TRP A 172 13.57 -9.98 -7.69
C TRP A 172 12.55 -9.30 -6.76
N LEU A 173 12.13 -8.08 -7.08
CA LEU A 173 11.14 -7.35 -6.28
C LEU A 173 9.82 -8.12 -6.21
N SER A 174 9.33 -8.68 -7.33
CA SER A 174 8.10 -9.47 -7.35
C SER A 174 8.18 -10.70 -6.43
N LEU A 175 9.31 -11.41 -6.46
CA LEU A 175 9.53 -12.58 -5.59
C LEU A 175 9.60 -12.16 -4.12
N ALA A 176 10.36 -11.11 -3.80
CA ALA A 176 10.50 -10.60 -2.45
C ALA A 176 9.14 -10.14 -1.89
N ILE A 177 8.35 -9.38 -2.67
CA ILE A 177 7.00 -8.95 -2.27
C ILE A 177 6.12 -10.17 -2.00
N PHE A 178 6.12 -11.16 -2.87
CA PHE A 178 5.32 -12.36 -2.68
C PHE A 178 5.67 -13.07 -1.35
N ILE A 179 6.95 -13.23 -1.06
CA ILE A 179 7.42 -13.85 0.19
C ILE A 179 6.92 -13.05 1.40
N PHE A 180 7.13 -11.73 1.43
CA PHE A 180 6.69 -10.91 2.54
C PHE A 180 5.16 -10.84 2.67
N ASP A 181 4.41 -10.80 1.57
CA ASP A 181 2.95 -10.82 1.60
C ASP A 181 2.41 -12.15 2.15
N VAL A 182 3.05 -13.28 1.82
CA VAL A 182 2.73 -14.58 2.41
C VAL A 182 3.06 -14.61 3.90
N ILE A 183 4.22 -14.10 4.31
CA ILE A 183 4.60 -13.98 5.74
C ILE A 183 3.55 -13.15 6.49
N TYR A 184 3.22 -11.97 5.99
CA TYR A 184 2.20 -11.10 6.57
C TYR A 184 0.84 -11.80 6.70
N LEU A 185 0.39 -12.50 5.65
CA LEU A 185 -0.85 -13.28 5.67
C LEU A 185 -0.83 -14.36 6.75
N VAL A 186 0.25 -15.13 6.84
CA VAL A 186 0.40 -16.18 7.85
C VAL A 186 0.41 -15.60 9.25
N MET A 187 1.08 -14.47 9.47
CA MET A 187 1.12 -13.80 10.77
C MET A 187 -0.26 -13.28 11.19
N VAL A 188 -0.99 -12.63 10.28
CA VAL A 188 -2.37 -12.18 10.55
C VAL A 188 -3.28 -13.37 10.90
N TYR A 189 -3.15 -14.48 10.18
CA TYR A 189 -3.90 -15.70 10.46
C TYR A 189 -3.57 -16.29 11.84
N GLN A 190 -2.28 -16.47 12.14
CA GLN A 190 -1.82 -17.02 13.41
C GLN A 190 -2.23 -16.15 14.60
N GLN A 191 -2.05 -14.83 14.48
CA GLN A 191 -2.42 -13.89 15.53
C GLN A 191 -3.95 -13.83 15.74
N SER A 192 -4.74 -14.04 14.68
CA SER A 192 -6.21 -14.16 14.82
C SER A 192 -6.58 -15.34 15.72
N ILE A 193 -5.92 -16.50 15.51
CA ILE A 193 -6.14 -17.70 16.34
C ILE A 193 -5.67 -17.48 17.77
N GLN A 194 -4.47 -16.92 17.95
CA GLN A 194 -3.88 -16.68 19.28
C GLN A 194 -4.74 -15.73 20.13
N LEU A 195 -5.35 -14.73 19.50
CA LEU A 195 -6.26 -13.77 20.16
C LEU A 195 -7.70 -14.31 20.31
N GLY A 196 -8.00 -15.54 19.88
CA GLY A 196 -9.33 -16.11 19.92
C GLY A 196 -10.35 -15.39 19.02
N LEU A 197 -9.88 -14.65 18.02
CA LEU A 197 -10.72 -13.89 17.10
C LEU A 197 -11.16 -14.76 15.92
N SER A 198 -12.37 -14.53 15.41
CA SER A 198 -12.78 -15.10 14.14
C SER A 198 -11.91 -14.52 13.01
N VAL A 199 -11.10 -15.38 12.37
CA VAL A 199 -10.23 -15.03 11.24
C VAL A 199 -11.00 -14.26 10.16
N TRP A 200 -12.22 -14.71 9.87
CA TRP A 200 -13.09 -14.15 8.83
C TRP A 200 -14.09 -13.12 9.37
N GLY A 201 -14.08 -12.83 10.67
CA GLY A 201 -15.02 -11.89 11.28
C GLY A 201 -14.67 -10.42 11.06
N ARG A 202 -13.49 -10.13 10.49
CA ARG A 202 -12.91 -8.77 10.41
C ARG A 202 -12.85 -8.21 8.99
N PHE A 203 -13.93 -8.32 8.21
CA PHE A 203 -14.07 -7.60 6.93
C PHE A 203 -14.26 -6.11 7.21
#